data_AF-A0A452QP31-F1
#
_entry.id   AF-A0A452QP31-F1
#
_cell.length_a   1.000
_cell.length_b   1.000
_cell.length_c   1.000
_cell.angle_alpha   90.00
_cell.angle_beta   90.00
_cell.angle_gamma   90.00
#
_symmetry.space_group_name_H-M   'P 1'
#
loop_
_entity.id
_entity.type
_entity.pdbx_description
1 polymer ?
#
loop_
_entity_poly.entity_id
_entity_poly.type
_entity_poly.pdbx_seq_one_letter_code
_entity_poly.pdbx_strand_id
1 'polypeptide(L)'
;MAATCAGPAELGFVEEAPAWRLRSEQFPSKVGGRPAWLGAAGLPGPEELACALCGRPLAFLLQLYAPLPDRADAFHRGLFLFCCRAPPCCAGLRVFRNQLPRKNDFYSYEPPSEDPPPETGESVCLQLKAGAHLCRVCGCLGPKTCSRCHKAHYCSKEHQTLDWRFGHKQACTQSDYLERTVPDHNFLFPEFEIVIETEDEITPEVVEKENESEIMGSMG
;
A
#
# COMPACT_ATOMS: atom_id res chain seq x y z
N MET A 1 -19.94 14.94 -31.48
CA MET A 1 -18.85 14.48 -30.59
C MET A 1 -19.16 15.04 -29.22
N ALA A 2 -19.86 14.28 -28.38
CA ALA A 2 -20.10 14.71 -27.01
C ALA A 2 -18.76 14.62 -26.27
N ALA A 3 -18.23 15.76 -25.83
CA ALA A 3 -17.18 15.76 -24.83
C ALA A 3 -17.78 15.14 -23.58
N THR A 4 -17.40 13.91 -23.27
CA THR A 4 -17.58 13.38 -21.92
C THR A 4 -16.83 14.33 -21.00
N CYS A 5 -17.56 15.14 -20.23
CA CYS A 5 -16.97 15.81 -19.09
C CYS A 5 -16.40 14.68 -18.22
N ALA A 6 -15.07 14.64 -18.10
CA ALA A 6 -14.48 13.80 -17.07
C ALA A 6 -15.12 14.26 -15.75
N GLY A 7 -15.67 13.31 -14.99
CA GLY A 7 -16.11 13.63 -13.63
C GLY A 7 -14.96 14.24 -12.82
N PRO A 8 -15.25 14.84 -11.66
CA PRO A 8 -14.22 15.42 -10.81
C PRO A 8 -13.13 14.38 -10.53
N ALA A 9 -11.86 14.80 -10.61
CA ALA A 9 -10.74 13.91 -10.40
C ALA A 9 -10.58 13.62 -8.90
N GLU A 10 -10.16 12.39 -8.57
CA GLU A 10 -9.71 12.06 -7.22
C GLU A 10 -8.21 12.36 -7.10
N LEU A 11 -7.84 13.16 -6.10
CA LEU A 11 -6.48 13.55 -5.80
C LEU A 11 -6.00 12.81 -4.55
N GLY A 12 -4.77 12.29 -4.57
CA GLY A 12 -4.17 11.58 -3.45
C GLY A 12 -3.01 12.35 -2.85
N PHE A 13 -3.14 12.78 -1.59
CA PHE A 13 -2.11 13.49 -0.84
C PHE A 13 -1.42 12.54 0.15
N VAL A 14 -0.11 12.71 0.31
CA VAL A 14 0.70 11.84 1.16
C VAL A 14 0.84 12.46 2.55
N GLU A 15 0.41 11.73 3.58
CA GLU A 15 0.39 12.21 4.96
C GLU A 15 1.00 11.21 5.95
N GLU A 16 1.53 11.70 7.07
CA GLU A 16 1.94 10.85 8.18
C GLU A 16 0.72 10.24 8.87
N ALA A 17 0.78 8.94 9.13
CA ALA A 17 -0.29 8.23 9.82
C ALA A 17 0.28 7.26 10.85
N PRO A 18 -0.43 7.01 11.97
CA PRO A 18 0.00 6.01 12.93
C PRO A 18 0.00 4.62 12.29
N ALA A 19 1.02 3.81 12.59
CA ALA A 19 1.26 2.52 11.93
C ALA A 19 0.06 1.55 11.96
N TRP A 20 -0.83 1.66 12.95
CA TRP A 20 -2.02 0.81 13.04
C TRP A 20 -3.06 1.10 11.94
N ARG A 21 -3.14 2.34 11.42
CA ARG A 21 -3.98 2.71 10.27
C ARG A 21 -3.48 2.11 8.96
N LEU A 22 -2.20 1.81 8.89
CA LEU A 22 -1.54 1.32 7.67
C LEU A 22 -1.49 -0.22 7.58
N ARG A 23 -2.27 -0.91 8.42
CA ARG A 23 -2.40 -2.38 8.48
C ARG A 23 -3.51 -2.87 7.56
N SER A 24 -3.45 -4.14 7.15
CA SER A 24 -4.41 -4.75 6.22
C SER A 24 -5.87 -4.69 6.67
N GLU A 25 -6.13 -4.70 7.98
CA GLU A 25 -7.47 -4.61 8.57
C GLU A 25 -8.14 -3.25 8.35
N GLN A 26 -7.36 -2.21 8.09
CA GLN A 26 -7.82 -0.85 7.87
C GLN A 26 -7.97 -0.51 6.37
N PHE A 27 -7.67 -1.46 5.48
CA PHE A 27 -7.78 -1.30 4.03
C PHE A 27 -7.12 -0.03 3.48
N PRO A 28 -5.83 0.24 3.79
CA PRO A 28 -5.23 1.54 3.52
C PRO A 28 -4.92 1.74 2.03
N SER A 29 -5.06 2.99 1.59
CA SER A 29 -4.28 3.55 0.50
C SER A 29 -3.00 4.15 1.11
N LYS A 30 -1.82 3.72 0.65
CA LYS A 30 -0.54 4.07 1.29
C LYS A 30 0.64 4.01 0.34
N VAL A 31 1.66 4.80 0.63
CA VAL A 31 2.99 4.73 0.01
C VAL A 31 3.93 3.94 0.92
N GLY A 32 4.80 3.14 0.32
CA GLY A 32 5.96 2.52 0.95
C GLY A 32 5.65 1.61 2.14
N GLY A 33 6.68 1.38 2.95
CA GLY A 33 6.67 0.33 3.97
C GLY A 33 6.43 -1.05 3.36
N ARG A 34 5.69 -1.91 4.07
CA ARG A 34 5.32 -3.24 3.58
C ARG A 34 3.92 -3.23 2.98
N PRO A 35 3.64 -4.11 2.00
CA PRO A 35 2.30 -4.28 1.49
C PRO A 35 1.35 -4.67 2.64
N ALA A 36 0.27 -3.92 2.81
CA ALA A 36 -0.88 -4.31 3.58
C ALA A 36 -1.76 -5.19 2.68
N TRP A 37 -1.37 -6.46 2.56
CA TRP A 37 -2.05 -7.44 1.71
C TRP A 37 -3.53 -7.57 2.07
N LEU A 38 -4.39 -7.46 1.06
CA LEU A 38 -5.84 -7.59 1.21
C LEU A 38 -6.24 -9.06 1.44
N GLY A 39 -6.00 -9.93 0.47
CA GLY A 39 -6.20 -11.36 0.62
C GLY A 39 -5.01 -12.05 1.29
N ALA A 40 -5.29 -13.04 2.15
CA ALA A 40 -4.24 -13.85 2.75
C ALA A 40 -3.77 -15.03 1.87
N ALA A 41 -4.34 -15.18 0.66
CA ALA A 41 -4.06 -16.26 -0.28
C ALA A 41 -3.70 -15.72 -1.67
N GLY A 42 -2.98 -16.51 -2.46
CA GLY A 42 -2.64 -16.18 -3.85
C GLY A 42 -1.69 -14.99 -3.99
N LEU A 43 -0.79 -14.78 -3.01
CA LEU A 43 0.23 -13.76 -3.11
C LEU A 43 1.17 -14.04 -4.30
N PRO A 44 1.62 -12.99 -5.02
CA PRO A 44 2.58 -13.16 -6.10
C PRO A 44 3.89 -13.77 -5.59
N GLY A 45 4.38 -14.78 -6.29
CA GLY A 45 5.61 -15.48 -5.95
C GLY A 45 6.87 -14.63 -6.20
N PRO A 46 8.05 -15.08 -5.74
CA PRO A 46 9.30 -14.37 -5.97
C PRO A 46 9.64 -14.11 -7.44
N GLU A 47 9.25 -15.02 -8.36
CA GLU A 47 9.46 -14.84 -9.80
C GLU A 47 8.54 -13.76 -10.38
N GLU A 48 7.29 -13.71 -9.91
CA GLU A 48 6.35 -12.65 -10.23
C GLU A 48 6.75 -11.31 -9.59
N LEU A 49 7.57 -11.31 -8.54
CA LEU A 49 8.10 -10.09 -7.94
C LEU A 49 9.59 -9.88 -8.24
N ALA A 50 10.06 -10.39 -9.38
CA ALA A 50 11.40 -10.14 -9.89
C ALA A 50 11.40 -9.06 -10.98
N CYS A 51 12.41 -8.19 -10.96
CA CYS A 51 12.66 -7.24 -12.04
C CYS A 51 12.98 -7.98 -13.34
N ALA A 52 12.28 -7.64 -14.42
CA ALA A 52 12.49 -8.26 -15.72
C ALA A 52 13.89 -7.97 -16.32
N LEU A 53 14.55 -6.90 -15.89
CA LEU A 53 15.86 -6.50 -16.40
C LEU A 53 17.03 -7.09 -15.59
N CYS A 54 16.99 -7.00 -14.26
CA CYS A 54 18.10 -7.43 -13.41
C CYS A 54 17.81 -8.66 -12.54
N GLY A 55 16.58 -9.18 -12.55
CA GLY A 55 16.16 -10.33 -11.75
C GLY A 55 16.04 -10.09 -10.24
N ARG A 56 16.39 -8.90 -9.74
CA ARG A 56 16.32 -8.57 -8.31
C ARG A 56 14.88 -8.43 -7.82
N PRO A 57 14.60 -8.68 -6.53
CA PRO A 57 13.28 -8.45 -5.96
C PRO A 57 12.82 -7.01 -6.16
N LEU A 58 11.55 -6.85 -6.54
CA LEU A 58 10.92 -5.53 -6.59
C LEU A 58 10.60 -5.04 -5.17
N ALA A 59 10.71 -3.73 -4.97
CA ALA A 59 10.26 -3.05 -3.76
C ALA A 59 8.79 -2.65 -3.91
N PHE A 60 8.05 -2.75 -2.82
CA PHE A 60 6.69 -2.22 -2.74
C PHE A 60 6.73 -0.70 -2.78
N LEU A 61 6.06 -0.10 -3.76
CA LEU A 61 6.05 1.35 -3.94
C LEU A 61 4.83 1.97 -3.26
N LEU A 62 3.64 1.49 -3.56
CA LEU A 62 2.39 1.97 -2.99
C LEU A 62 1.26 0.97 -3.21
N GLN A 63 0.16 1.13 -2.47
CA GLN A 63 -1.11 0.48 -2.73
C GLN A 63 -2.26 1.46 -2.68
N LEU A 64 -3.33 1.13 -3.42
CA LEU A 64 -4.60 1.86 -3.39
C LEU A 64 -5.71 0.88 -3.05
N TYR A 65 -6.53 1.25 -2.07
CA TYR A 65 -7.82 0.62 -1.83
C TYR A 65 -8.87 1.33 -2.69
N ALA A 66 -9.40 0.60 -3.67
CA ALA A 66 -10.29 1.12 -4.70
C ALA A 66 -11.51 0.18 -4.85
N PRO A 67 -12.38 0.13 -3.81
CA PRO A 67 -13.51 -0.80 -3.72
C PRO A 67 -14.50 -0.62 -4.86
N LEU A 68 -15.21 -1.69 -5.21
CA LEU A 68 -16.29 -1.67 -6.20
C LEU A 68 -17.56 -2.26 -5.56
N PRO A 69 -18.36 -1.45 -4.83
CA PRO A 69 -19.51 -1.95 -4.06
C PRO A 69 -20.54 -2.71 -4.91
N ASP A 70 -20.74 -2.27 -6.16
CA ASP A 70 -21.69 -2.86 -7.10
C ASP A 70 -21.20 -4.19 -7.71
N ARG A 71 -19.96 -4.60 -7.39
CA ARG A 71 -19.34 -5.80 -7.94
C ARG A 71 -19.09 -6.81 -6.83
N ALA A 72 -19.91 -7.86 -6.80
CA ALA A 72 -19.93 -8.86 -5.73
C ALA A 72 -18.57 -9.54 -5.46
N ASP A 73 -17.74 -9.78 -6.48
CA ASP A 73 -16.41 -10.40 -6.36
C ASP A 73 -15.29 -9.39 -6.07
N ALA A 74 -15.59 -8.10 -6.02
CA ALA A 74 -14.62 -7.01 -5.91
C ALA A 74 -15.04 -5.89 -4.95
N PHE A 75 -15.91 -6.22 -4.00
CA PHE A 75 -16.32 -5.28 -2.96
C PHE A 75 -15.09 -4.65 -2.30
N HIS A 76 -14.14 -5.49 -1.87
CA HIS A 76 -12.79 -5.02 -1.55
C HIS A 76 -11.90 -5.21 -2.77
N ARG A 77 -11.19 -4.17 -3.17
CA ARG A 77 -10.25 -4.23 -4.29
C ARG A 77 -9.00 -3.41 -3.94
N GLY A 78 -7.87 -4.09 -3.92
CA GLY A 78 -6.55 -3.49 -3.71
C GLY A 78 -5.71 -3.55 -4.99
N LEU A 79 -5.04 -2.45 -5.30
CA LEU A 79 -4.01 -2.36 -6.33
C LEU A 79 -2.66 -2.20 -5.65
N PHE A 80 -1.68 -3.03 -6.00
CA PHE A 80 -0.35 -3.03 -5.39
C PHE A 80 0.69 -2.77 -6.46
N LEU A 81 1.49 -1.72 -6.29
CA LEU A 81 2.49 -1.29 -7.24
C LEU A 81 3.88 -1.61 -6.70
N PHE A 82 4.72 -2.17 -7.57
CA PHE A 82 6.09 -2.56 -7.26
C PHE A 82 7.05 -2.02 -8.31
N CYS A 83 8.25 -1.65 -7.89
CA CYS A 83 9.30 -1.15 -8.78
C CYS A 83 10.68 -1.68 -8.40
N CYS A 84 11.60 -1.68 -9.36
CA CYS A 84 13.00 -1.99 -9.05
C CYS A 84 13.71 -0.72 -8.56
N ARG A 85 14.47 -0.82 -7.47
CA ARG A 85 15.23 0.32 -6.93
C ARG A 85 16.60 0.54 -7.57
N ALA A 86 17.04 -0.36 -8.45
CA ALA A 86 18.34 -0.25 -9.10
C ALA A 86 18.23 0.51 -10.44
N PRO A 87 18.97 1.61 -10.65
CA PRO A 87 19.10 2.21 -11.97
C PRO A 87 19.76 1.24 -12.96
N PRO A 88 19.36 1.24 -14.25
CA PRO A 88 18.30 2.05 -14.88
C PRO A 88 16.89 1.42 -14.78
N CYS A 89 16.71 0.38 -13.96
CA CYS A 89 15.48 -0.43 -13.93
C CYS A 89 14.26 0.26 -13.30
N CYS A 90 14.44 1.43 -12.68
CA CYS A 90 13.40 2.15 -11.93
C CYS A 90 12.22 2.64 -12.79
N ALA A 91 12.33 2.61 -14.12
CA ALA A 91 11.24 3.01 -15.01
C ALA A 91 10.10 1.97 -15.14
N GLY A 92 10.36 0.70 -14.79
CA GLY A 92 9.37 -0.38 -14.92
C GLY A 92 8.55 -0.58 -13.65
N LEU A 93 7.22 -0.46 -13.76
CA LEU A 93 6.28 -0.81 -12.69
C LEU A 93 5.63 -2.17 -12.93
N ARG A 94 5.38 -2.90 -11.86
CA ARG A 94 4.52 -4.09 -11.86
C ARG A 94 3.33 -3.84 -10.96
N VAL A 95 2.13 -4.12 -11.48
CA VAL A 95 0.88 -3.86 -10.78
C VAL A 95 0.16 -5.18 -10.56
N PHE A 96 -0.23 -5.44 -9.31
CA PHE A 96 -1.05 -6.58 -8.95
C PHE A 96 -2.41 -6.11 -8.47
N ARG A 97 -3.44 -6.86 -8.83
CA ARG A 97 -4.80 -6.64 -8.37
C ARG A 97 -5.19 -7.77 -7.44
N ASN A 98 -5.72 -7.44 -6.28
CA ASN A 98 -6.34 -8.39 -5.37
C ASN A 98 -7.75 -7.94 -5.04
N GLN A 99 -8.70 -8.89 -5.02
CA GLN A 99 -10.11 -8.59 -4.88
C GLN A 99 -10.76 -9.63 -3.97
N LEU A 100 -11.68 -9.19 -3.12
CA LEU A 100 -12.46 -10.04 -2.25
C LEU A 100 -13.94 -9.62 -2.28
N PRO A 101 -14.86 -10.59 -2.16
CA PRO A 101 -16.26 -10.29 -1.89
C PRO A 101 -16.45 -9.67 -0.50
N ARG A 102 -17.59 -9.00 -0.28
CA ARG A 102 -17.92 -8.39 1.02
C ARG A 102 -17.88 -9.42 2.15
N LYS A 103 -18.57 -10.55 1.96
CA LYS A 103 -18.49 -11.69 2.87
C LYS A 103 -17.33 -12.59 2.45
N ASN A 104 -16.28 -12.62 3.27
CA ASN A 104 -15.07 -13.40 3.03
C ASN A 104 -14.51 -13.96 4.36
N ASP A 105 -13.49 -14.82 4.27
CA ASP A 105 -12.93 -15.53 5.43
C ASP A 105 -11.88 -14.70 6.21
N PHE A 106 -11.51 -13.51 5.72
CA PHE A 106 -10.37 -12.75 6.23
C PHE A 106 -10.77 -11.57 7.11
N TYR A 107 -11.91 -10.94 6.79
CA TYR A 107 -12.40 -9.71 7.41
C TYR A 107 -13.82 -9.83 7.93
N SER A 108 -14.13 -8.99 8.92
CA SER A 108 -15.49 -8.84 9.43
C SER A 108 -16.42 -8.30 8.34
N TYR A 109 -17.70 -8.63 8.44
CA TYR A 109 -18.73 -7.98 7.63
C TYR A 109 -18.93 -6.53 8.02
N GLU A 110 -18.68 -6.17 9.28
CA GLU A 110 -18.76 -4.81 9.80
C GLU A 110 -17.42 -4.07 9.61
N PRO A 111 -17.44 -2.73 9.45
CA PRO A 111 -16.21 -1.94 9.30
C PRO A 111 -15.30 -2.05 10.54
N PRO A 112 -13.98 -1.89 10.37
CA PRO A 112 -13.03 -1.84 11.49
C PRO A 112 -13.26 -0.57 12.34
N SER A 113 -12.77 -0.60 13.58
CA SER A 113 -12.78 0.58 14.46
C SER A 113 -11.83 1.66 13.96
N GLU A 114 -12.26 2.92 14.07
CA GLU A 114 -11.43 4.11 13.84
C GLU A 114 -10.61 4.51 15.07
N ASP A 115 -10.92 3.93 16.23
CA ASP A 115 -10.14 4.12 17.45
C ASP A 115 -8.87 3.25 17.44
N PRO A 116 -7.76 3.74 18.04
CA PRO A 116 -6.55 2.96 18.16
C PRO A 116 -6.80 1.66 18.94
N PRO A 117 -6.22 0.52 18.49
CA PRO A 117 -6.37 -0.73 19.19
C PRO A 117 -5.74 -0.66 20.60
N PRO A 118 -6.24 -1.45 21.58
CA PRO A 118 -5.57 -1.61 22.87
C PRO A 118 -4.12 -2.01 22.62
N GLU A 119 -3.17 -1.42 23.35
CA GLU A 119 -1.72 -1.57 23.14
C GLU A 119 -1.26 -3.04 23.05
N THR A 120 -1.40 -3.63 21.88
CA THR A 120 -0.64 -4.80 21.45
C THR A 120 0.62 -4.25 20.83
N GLY A 121 1.77 -4.54 21.44
CA GLY A 121 3.06 -4.00 21.03
C GLY A 121 3.30 -4.04 19.52
N GLU A 122 4.23 -3.21 19.05
CA GLU A 122 4.64 -3.01 17.65
C GLU A 122 5.27 -4.25 16.99
N SER A 123 4.82 -5.46 17.31
CA SER A 123 5.33 -6.67 16.70
C SER A 123 4.80 -6.78 15.27
N VAL A 124 5.72 -6.77 14.32
CA VAL A 124 5.41 -6.93 12.91
C VAL A 124 5.01 -8.37 12.64
N CYS A 125 3.73 -8.60 12.33
CA CYS A 125 3.25 -9.94 11.99
C CYS A 125 3.80 -10.38 10.62
N LEU A 126 4.71 -11.36 10.64
CA LEU A 126 5.39 -11.91 9.46
C LEU A 126 4.76 -13.20 8.94
N GLN A 127 3.55 -13.52 9.39
CA GLN A 127 2.78 -14.65 8.93
C GLN A 127 1.33 -14.23 8.76
N LEU A 128 0.76 -14.48 7.59
CA LEU A 128 -0.65 -14.19 7.34
C LEU A 128 -1.54 -15.24 8.02
N LYS A 129 -2.81 -14.90 8.26
CA LYS A 129 -3.81 -15.82 8.85
C LYS A 129 -3.94 -17.15 8.08
N ALA A 130 -3.71 -17.14 6.77
CA ALA A 130 -3.69 -18.34 5.93
C ALA A 130 -2.42 -19.20 6.08
N GLY A 131 -1.49 -18.83 6.96
CA GLY A 131 -0.24 -19.55 7.23
C GLY A 131 0.94 -19.14 6.34
N ALA A 132 0.73 -18.31 5.31
CA ALA A 132 1.78 -17.84 4.43
C ALA A 132 2.82 -16.99 5.18
N HIS A 133 4.08 -17.40 5.13
CA HIS A 133 5.18 -16.66 5.74
C HIS A 133 5.68 -15.54 4.82
N LEU A 134 5.91 -14.38 5.41
CA LEU A 134 6.35 -13.18 4.73
C LEU A 134 7.85 -12.96 4.87
N CYS A 135 8.43 -12.36 3.85
CA CYS A 135 9.82 -11.99 3.80
C CYS A 135 10.11 -10.93 4.87
N ARG A 136 11.11 -11.20 5.71
CA ARG A 136 11.59 -10.27 6.75
C ARG A 136 12.09 -8.94 6.25
N VAL A 137 12.44 -8.81 4.97
CA VAL A 137 12.92 -7.54 4.41
C VAL A 137 11.73 -6.79 3.81
N CYS A 138 11.03 -7.39 2.85
CA CYS A 138 10.05 -6.68 2.02
C CYS A 138 8.57 -6.94 2.33
N GLY A 139 8.23 -7.88 3.22
CA GLY A 139 6.84 -8.23 3.51
C GLY A 139 6.10 -9.00 2.39
N CYS A 140 6.77 -9.35 1.29
CA CYS A 140 6.21 -10.22 0.23
C CYS A 140 6.30 -11.71 0.60
N LEU A 141 5.73 -12.60 -0.20
CA LEU A 141 5.79 -14.04 0.07
C LEU A 141 7.24 -14.54 0.25
N GLY A 142 7.51 -15.21 1.36
CA GLY A 142 8.83 -15.69 1.78
C GLY A 142 8.94 -17.21 1.81
N PRO A 143 9.00 -17.90 0.66
CA PRO A 143 9.02 -19.36 0.62
C PRO A 143 10.35 -19.96 1.11
N LYS A 144 11.42 -19.17 1.20
CA LYS A 144 12.74 -19.65 1.65
C LYS A 144 12.89 -19.40 3.14
N THR A 145 13.30 -20.42 3.87
CA THR A 145 13.53 -20.32 5.32
C THR A 145 15.02 -20.35 5.62
N CYS A 146 15.47 -19.59 6.63
CA CYS A 146 16.83 -19.67 7.14
C CYS A 146 17.12 -21.09 7.64
N SER A 147 18.11 -21.74 7.04
CA SER A 147 18.50 -23.12 7.36
C SER A 147 19.09 -23.31 8.76
N ARG A 148 19.42 -22.23 9.47
CA ARG A 148 19.98 -22.30 10.83
C ARG A 148 18.92 -22.23 11.92
N CYS A 149 17.98 -21.28 11.82
CA CYS A 149 16.96 -21.07 12.84
C CYS A 149 15.60 -21.66 12.48
N HIS A 150 15.34 -21.91 11.18
CA HIS A 150 14.04 -22.33 10.64
C HIS A 150 12.85 -21.40 10.95
N LYS A 151 13.09 -20.19 11.47
CA LYS A 151 12.07 -19.19 11.82
C LYS A 151 12.03 -17.99 10.89
N ALA A 152 13.15 -17.67 10.24
CA ALA A 152 13.28 -16.50 9.37
C ALA A 152 12.89 -16.83 7.94
N HIS A 153 12.04 -16.03 7.31
CA HIS A 153 11.56 -16.27 5.95
C HIS A 153 11.97 -15.15 4.98
N TYR A 154 12.24 -15.53 3.72
CA TYR A 154 12.77 -14.66 2.68
C TYR A 154 12.21 -14.98 1.29
N CYS A 155 11.98 -13.95 0.47
CA CYS A 155 11.60 -14.14 -0.93
C CYS A 155 12.79 -14.60 -1.80
N SER A 156 14.00 -14.15 -1.46
CA SER A 156 15.22 -14.37 -2.23
C SER A 156 16.46 -14.57 -1.35
N LYS A 157 17.52 -15.13 -1.93
CA LYS A 157 18.85 -15.19 -1.30
C LYS A 157 19.43 -13.79 -1.05
N GLU A 158 19.09 -12.83 -1.91
CA GLU A 158 19.52 -11.44 -1.77
C GLU A 158 18.95 -10.81 -0.49
N HIS A 159 17.65 -10.95 -0.23
CA HIS A 159 17.02 -10.46 1.00
C HIS A 159 17.51 -11.20 2.25
N GLN A 160 17.76 -12.51 2.16
CA GLN A 160 18.37 -13.26 3.25
C GLN A 160 19.77 -12.71 3.59
N THR A 161 20.60 -12.46 2.56
CA THR A 161 21.97 -11.93 2.75
C THR A 161 21.94 -10.51 3.31
N LEU A 162 20.99 -9.69 2.88
CA LEU A 162 20.79 -8.34 3.38
C LEU A 162 20.41 -8.35 4.87
N ASP A 163 19.36 -9.09 5.25
CA ASP A 163 18.92 -9.20 6.65
C ASP A 163 20.02 -9.81 7.54
N TRP A 164 20.79 -10.78 7.02
CA TRP A 164 21.93 -11.36 7.72
C TRP A 164 22.96 -10.31 8.13
N ARG A 165 23.30 -9.38 7.24
CA ARG A 165 24.30 -8.33 7.48
C ARG A 165 23.82 -7.28 8.49
N PHE A 166 22.52 -6.96 8.48
CA PHE A 166 21.95 -5.85 9.26
C PHE A 166 21.35 -6.25 10.61
N GLY A 167 21.22 -7.54 10.91
CA GLY A 167 20.86 -7.95 12.28
C GLY A 167 20.58 -9.43 12.47
N HIS A 168 20.14 -10.15 11.44
CA HIS A 168 19.74 -11.55 11.63
C HIS A 168 20.91 -12.44 12.07
N LYS A 169 22.16 -12.18 11.67
CA LYS A 169 23.33 -12.98 12.10
C LYS A 169 23.42 -13.12 13.63
N GLN A 170 23.16 -12.04 14.36
CA GLN A 170 23.23 -12.00 15.83
C GLN A 170 21.95 -12.56 16.46
N ALA A 171 20.79 -12.32 15.84
CA ALA A 171 19.50 -12.77 16.34
C ALA A 171 19.20 -14.25 16.04
N CYS A 172 19.88 -14.87 15.06
CA CYS A 172 19.56 -16.20 14.53
C CYS A 172 19.59 -17.31 15.59
N THR A 173 20.43 -17.17 16.62
CA THR A 173 20.61 -18.19 17.68
C THR A 173 19.79 -17.93 18.94
N GLN A 174 19.02 -16.84 18.99
CA GLN A 174 18.27 -16.48 20.18
C GLN A 174 16.90 -17.15 20.19
N SER A 175 16.46 -17.58 21.37
CA SER A 175 15.17 -18.26 21.58
C SER A 175 13.98 -17.32 21.34
N ASP A 176 14.08 -16.06 21.78
CA ASP A 176 13.05 -14.99 21.67
C ASP A 176 13.02 -14.27 20.33
N TYR A 177 12.98 -15.06 19.26
CA TYR A 177 12.95 -14.52 17.90
C TYR A 177 11.62 -13.82 17.55
N LEU A 178 10.53 -14.14 18.26
CA LEU A 178 9.17 -13.72 17.93
C LEU A 178 8.86 -12.25 18.30
N GLU A 179 9.69 -11.62 19.13
CA GLU A 179 9.45 -10.26 19.65
C GLU A 179 10.45 -9.21 19.16
N ARG A 180 11.38 -9.57 18.27
CA ARG A 180 12.47 -8.66 17.90
C ARG A 180 12.15 -7.85 16.64
N THR A 181 12.36 -6.55 16.80
CA THR A 181 12.29 -5.53 15.75
C THR A 181 13.06 -5.97 14.51
N VAL A 182 12.44 -5.75 13.34
CA VAL A 182 13.12 -5.93 12.07
C VAL A 182 14.00 -4.68 11.88
N PRO A 183 15.32 -4.84 11.65
CA PRO A 183 16.18 -3.68 11.42
C PRO A 183 15.82 -3.01 10.10
N ASP A 184 16.10 -1.71 9.97
CA ASP A 184 16.00 -1.03 8.69
C ASP A 184 17.13 -1.51 7.76
N HIS A 185 16.74 -2.17 6.67
CA HIS A 185 17.65 -2.64 5.62
C HIS A 185 17.90 -1.59 4.53
N ASN A 186 17.29 -0.40 4.65
CA ASN A 186 17.19 0.62 3.61
C ASN A 186 16.63 0.05 2.30
N PHE A 187 15.71 -0.92 2.40
CA PHE A 187 15.06 -1.57 1.25
C PHE A 187 13.64 -1.04 1.00
N LEU A 188 12.88 -0.81 2.06
CA LEU A 188 11.51 -0.28 1.97
C LEU A 188 11.55 1.21 1.63
N PHE A 189 10.52 1.71 0.96
CA PHE A 189 10.28 3.15 0.87
C PHE A 189 9.69 3.66 2.20
N PRO A 190 9.86 4.95 2.53
CA PRO A 190 9.16 5.58 3.65
C PRO A 190 7.66 5.33 3.59
N GLU A 191 7.03 5.13 4.74
CA GLU A 191 5.64 4.70 4.84
C GLU A 191 4.72 5.88 5.20
N PHE A 192 3.68 6.09 4.40
CA PHE A 192 2.73 7.21 4.55
C PHE A 192 1.33 6.79 4.10
N GLU A 193 0.29 7.43 4.64
CA GLU A 193 -1.09 7.30 4.16
C GLU A 193 -1.28 8.11 2.87
N ILE A 194 -2.15 7.64 1.98
CA ILE A 194 -2.65 8.41 0.84
C ILE A 194 -4.09 8.81 1.17
N VAL A 195 -4.28 10.08 1.52
CA VAL A 195 -5.59 10.68 1.74
C VAL A 195 -6.17 11.07 0.39
N ILE A 196 -7.33 10.51 0.05
CA ILE A 196 -7.98 10.73 -1.24
C ILE A 196 -9.08 11.78 -1.04
N GLU A 197 -9.00 12.86 -1.81
CA GLU A 197 -9.96 13.95 -1.83
C GLU A 197 -10.53 14.11 -3.26
N THR A 198 -11.78 14.54 -3.37
CA THR A 198 -12.39 14.87 -4.66
C THR A 198 -12.06 16.31 -5.01
N GLU A 199 -11.56 16.56 -6.23
CA GLU A 199 -11.34 17.91 -6.72
C GLU A 199 -12.66 18.70 -6.72
N ASP A 200 -12.64 19.88 -6.08
CA ASP A 200 -13.79 20.78 -6.08
C ASP A 200 -14.08 21.28 -7.51
N GLU A 201 -15.36 21.30 -7.90
CA GLU A 201 -15.76 21.94 -9.14
C GLU A 201 -15.44 23.44 -9.05
N ILE A 202 -14.54 23.93 -9.92
CA ILE A 202 -14.22 25.35 -10.02
C ILE A 202 -15.50 26.08 -10.50
N THR A 203 -16.30 26.60 -9.56
CA THR A 203 -17.37 27.54 -9.90
C THR A 203 -16.72 28.86 -10.32
N PRO A 204 -16.89 29.33 -11.57
CA PRO A 204 -16.34 30.61 -11.97
C PRO A 204 -16.95 31.70 -11.10
N GLU A 205 -16.10 32.43 -10.37
CA GLU A 205 -16.52 33.60 -9.60
C GLU A 205 -17.27 34.56 -10.53
N VAL A 206 -18.55 34.80 -10.22
CA VAL A 206 -19.38 35.75 -10.94
C VAL A 206 -18.78 37.13 -10.67
N VAL A 207 -17.99 37.64 -11.61
CA VAL A 207 -17.54 39.04 -11.59
C VAL A 207 -18.80 39.89 -11.65
N GLU A 208 -19.22 40.44 -10.51
CA GLU A 208 -20.29 41.43 -10.44
C GLU A 208 -19.88 42.61 -11.31
N LYS A 209 -20.45 42.70 -12.51
CA LYS A 209 -20.39 43.92 -13.31
C LYS A 209 -21.29 44.94 -12.62
N GLU A 210 -20.66 45.86 -11.88
CA GLU A 210 -21.31 47.08 -11.44
C GLU A 210 -22.00 47.73 -12.65
N ASN A 211 -23.30 47.91 -12.50
CA ASN A 211 -24.21 48.41 -13.52
C ASN A 211 -24.03 49.93 -13.58
N GLU A 212 -23.20 50.45 -14.49
CA GLU A 212 -23.19 51.88 -14.82
C GLU A 212 -24.53 52.24 -15.47
N SER A 213 -25.39 52.81 -14.64
CA SER A 213 -26.71 53.32 -14.95
C SER A 213 -26.70 54.33 -16.10
N GLU A 214 -27.54 54.05 -17.09
CA GLU A 214 -28.43 54.97 -17.81
C GLU A 214 -28.12 56.47 -17.72
N ILE A 215 -27.59 57.05 -18.81
CA ILE A 215 -28.04 58.38 -19.25
C ILE A 215 -28.29 58.32 -20.76
N MET A 216 -29.53 58.02 -21.14
CA MET A 216 -30.06 58.40 -22.45
C MET A 216 -31.58 58.59 -22.38
N GLY A 217 -32.02 59.84 -22.52
CA GLY A 217 -33.43 60.26 -22.65
C GLY A 217 -33.53 61.77 -22.42
N SER A 218 -33.22 62.64 -23.39
CA SER A 218 -34.02 63.09 -24.54
C SER A 218 -34.99 64.25 -24.24
N MET A 219 -34.70 65.39 -24.89
CA MET A 219 -35.57 66.49 -25.37
C MET A 219 -36.26 67.46 -24.38
N GLY A 220 -35.84 68.73 -24.54
CA GLY A 220 -36.52 69.97 -24.18
C GLY A 220 -35.78 71.15 -24.80
#